data_AF-A0A6V8KZW7-F1
#
_entry.id   AF-A0A6V8KZW7-F1
#
_cell.length_a   1.000
_cell.length_b   1.000
_cell.length_c   1.000
_cell.angle_alpha   90.00
_cell.angle_beta   90.00
_cell.angle_gamma   90.00
#
_symmetry.space_group_name_H-M   'P 1'
#
loop_
_entity.id
_entity.type
_entity.pdbx_description
1 polymer ?
#
loop_
_entity_poly.entity_id
_entity_poly.type
_entity_poly.pdbx_seq_one_letter_code
_entity_poly.pdbx_strand_id
1 'polypeptide(L)'
;MGAGEARTISAAWRTRSGSAGQALHATLDVRESVYGILAARLADPTPGPVAALEHLTLRWAAATARSTLVAGADRPAEVVVGTDPAFVVPDRLAFAAVELLRAVDPRHVKECPVDEGGCGWLFLDQSRNSSRRWCAMADCGAQAKARKLTERRRAARASTVRAPRR
;
A
#
# COMPACT_ATOMS: atom_id res chain seq x y z
N MET A 1 9.12 12.49 5.48
CA MET A 1 8.82 13.92 5.23
C MET A 1 9.02 14.68 6.54
N GLY A 2 9.73 15.81 6.49
CA GLY A 2 9.93 16.66 7.66
C GLY A 2 8.76 17.64 7.87
N ALA A 3 8.62 18.20 9.08
CA ALA A 3 7.56 19.16 9.39
C ALA A 3 7.61 20.43 8.51
N GLY A 4 8.81 20.85 8.05
CA GLY A 4 8.97 21.97 7.13
C GLY A 4 8.41 21.70 5.73
N GLU A 5 8.68 20.51 5.20
CA GLU A 5 8.19 20.07 3.89
C GLU A 5 6.66 19.97 3.86
N ALA A 6 6.06 19.41 4.92
CA ALA A 6 4.61 19.34 5.06
C ALA A 6 3.94 20.72 5.03
N ARG A 7 4.58 21.74 5.62
CA ARG A 7 4.10 23.13 5.54
C ARG A 7 4.20 23.69 4.13
N THR A 8 5.29 23.44 3.41
CA THR A 8 5.46 23.88 2.01
C THR A 8 4.40 23.27 1.09
N ILE A 9 4.14 21.97 1.21
CA ILE A 9 3.08 21.27 0.47
C ILE A 9 1.71 21.89 0.78
N SER A 10 1.42 22.06 2.07
CA SER A 10 0.15 22.65 2.52
C SER A 10 -0.05 24.07 2.00
N ALA A 11 1.01 24.88 1.96
CA ALA A 11 0.97 26.22 1.39
C ALA A 11 0.71 26.19 -0.12
N ALA A 12 1.39 25.32 -0.87
CA ALA A 12 1.18 25.18 -2.31
C ALA A 12 -0.25 24.77 -2.66
N TRP A 13 -0.86 23.88 -1.88
CA TRP A 13 -2.26 23.48 -2.06
C TRP A 13 -3.26 24.59 -1.77
N ARG A 14 -2.95 25.52 -0.85
CA ARG A 14 -3.80 26.67 -0.57
C ARG A 14 -3.71 27.76 -1.63
N THR A 15 -2.52 27.96 -2.21
CA THR A 15 -2.28 29.06 -3.16
C THR A 15 -2.58 28.68 -4.60
N ARG A 16 -2.53 27.38 -4.95
CA ARG A 16 -2.74 26.90 -6.32
C ARG A 16 -4.03 26.09 -6.41
N SER A 17 -5.10 26.75 -6.83
CA SER A 17 -6.43 26.16 -6.98
C SER A 17 -6.42 24.84 -7.75
N GLY A 18 -7.13 23.84 -7.25
CA GLY A 18 -7.26 22.51 -7.87
C GLY A 18 -6.05 21.57 -7.70
N SER A 19 -4.88 22.08 -7.31
CA SER A 19 -3.66 21.26 -7.21
C SER A 19 -3.76 20.15 -6.15
N ALA A 20 -4.43 20.39 -5.02
CA ALA A 20 -4.66 19.38 -3.99
C ALA A 20 -5.49 18.20 -4.51
N GLY A 21 -6.57 18.48 -5.26
CA GLY A 21 -7.41 17.45 -5.87
C GLY A 21 -6.65 16.64 -6.92
N GLN A 22 -5.85 17.31 -7.75
CA GLN A 22 -5.01 16.65 -8.75
C GLN A 22 -3.93 15.76 -8.11
N ALA A 23 -3.29 16.23 -7.04
CA ALA A 23 -2.30 15.47 -6.29
C ALA A 23 -2.91 14.25 -5.61
N LEU A 24 -4.10 14.40 -5.02
CA LEU A 24 -4.85 13.29 -4.45
C LEU A 24 -5.22 12.26 -5.51
N HIS A 25 -5.78 12.70 -6.64
CA HIS A 25 -6.14 11.80 -7.74
C HIS A 25 -4.91 11.04 -8.27
N ALA A 26 -3.79 11.73 -8.49
CA ALA A 26 -2.54 11.07 -8.88
C ALA A 26 -2.04 10.06 -7.85
N THR A 27 -2.21 10.35 -6.55
CA THR A 27 -1.84 9.44 -5.46
C THR A 27 -2.71 8.18 -5.47
N LEU A 28 -4.02 8.35 -5.66
CA LEU A 28 -4.96 7.24 -5.76
C LEU A 28 -4.65 6.36 -6.97
N ASP A 29 -4.39 6.95 -8.13
CA ASP A 29 -4.04 6.19 -9.34
C ASP A 29 -2.80 5.33 -9.16
N VAL A 30 -1.74 5.86 -8.52
CA VAL A 30 -0.55 5.07 -8.20
C VAL A 30 -0.91 3.92 -7.26
N ARG A 31 -1.71 4.18 -6.21
CA ARG A 31 -2.14 3.15 -5.26
C ARG A 31 -2.91 2.03 -5.95
N GLU A 32 -3.94 2.37 -6.73
CA GLU A 32 -4.79 1.39 -7.41
C GLU A 32 -4.01 0.60 -8.46
N SER A 33 -3.10 1.26 -9.18
CA SER A 33 -2.25 0.58 -10.17
C SER A 33 -1.34 -0.45 -9.51
N VAL A 34 -0.65 -0.08 -8.42
CA VAL A 34 0.20 -1.00 -7.66
C VAL A 34 -0.60 -2.14 -7.06
N TYR A 35 -1.76 -1.83 -6.47
CA TYR A 35 -2.65 -2.85 -5.92
C TYR A 35 -3.07 -3.84 -7.02
N GLY A 36 -3.56 -3.36 -8.17
CA GLY A 36 -3.99 -4.21 -9.27
C GLY A 36 -2.86 -5.10 -9.80
N ILE A 37 -1.64 -4.57 -9.94
CA ILE A 37 -0.47 -5.33 -10.38
C ILE A 37 -0.13 -6.45 -9.39
N LEU A 38 -0.06 -6.13 -8.10
CA LEU A 38 0.33 -7.10 -7.07
C LEU A 38 -0.79 -8.13 -6.80
N ALA A 39 -2.05 -7.70 -6.75
CA ALA A 39 -3.19 -8.59 -6.55
C ALA A 39 -3.32 -9.59 -7.72
N ALA A 40 -3.17 -9.13 -8.96
CA ALA A 40 -3.15 -10.03 -10.12
C ALA A 40 -2.02 -11.04 -10.00
N ARG A 41 -0.81 -10.60 -9.63
CA ARG A 41 0.35 -11.49 -9.42
C ARG A 41 0.14 -12.52 -8.32
N LEU A 42 -0.61 -12.19 -7.27
CA LEU A 42 -0.96 -13.13 -6.19
C LEU A 42 -1.98 -14.17 -6.63
N ALA A 43 -2.92 -13.78 -7.49
CA ALA A 43 -3.92 -14.68 -8.04
C ALA A 43 -3.33 -15.65 -9.08
N ASP A 44 -2.48 -15.14 -9.99
CA ASP A 44 -1.87 -15.90 -11.07
C ASP A 44 -0.53 -15.26 -11.52
N PRO A 45 0.55 -16.03 -11.74
CA PRO A 45 1.82 -15.52 -12.29
C PRO A 45 1.79 -15.05 -13.76
N THR A 46 0.62 -14.87 -14.38
CA THR A 46 0.48 -14.35 -15.74
C THR A 46 0.93 -12.88 -15.87
N PRO A 47 1.15 -12.39 -17.11
CA PRO A 47 1.48 -10.99 -17.34
C PRO A 47 0.49 -10.06 -16.65
N GLY A 48 1.03 -9.07 -15.92
CA GLY A 48 0.24 -8.17 -15.09
C GLY A 48 -0.77 -7.34 -15.90
N PRO A 49 -1.78 -6.76 -15.24
CA PRO A 49 -2.85 -6.01 -15.91
C PRO A 49 -2.27 -4.82 -16.68
N VAL A 50 -2.35 -4.89 -18.02
CA VAL A 50 -1.74 -3.92 -18.95
C VAL A 50 -2.15 -2.48 -18.60
N ALA A 51 -3.44 -2.23 -18.38
CA ALA A 51 -3.95 -0.90 -18.02
C ALA A 51 -3.35 -0.34 -16.71
N ALA A 52 -3.12 -1.18 -15.70
CA ALA A 52 -2.50 -0.74 -14.45
C ALA A 52 -1.02 -0.41 -14.63
N LEU A 53 -0.30 -1.18 -15.46
CA LEU A 53 1.07 -0.87 -15.83
C LEU A 53 1.16 0.45 -16.61
N GLU A 54 0.24 0.69 -17.54
CA GLU A 54 0.16 1.93 -18.31
C GLU A 54 -0.13 3.15 -17.40
N HIS A 55 -1.12 3.04 -16.51
CA HIS A 55 -1.45 4.08 -15.55
C HIS A 55 -0.25 4.41 -14.65
N LEU A 56 0.41 3.39 -14.09
CA LEU A 56 1.61 3.61 -13.28
C LEU A 56 2.75 4.25 -14.10
N THR A 57 2.93 3.81 -15.34
CA THR A 57 3.94 4.37 -16.25
C THR A 57 3.71 5.85 -16.51
N LEU A 58 2.47 6.26 -16.77
CA LEU A 58 2.12 7.68 -16.96
C LEU A 58 2.38 8.51 -15.70
N ARG A 59 2.04 7.98 -14.52
CA ARG A 59 2.30 8.66 -13.24
C ARG A 59 3.80 8.78 -12.96
N TRP A 60 4.58 7.73 -13.24
CA TRP A 60 6.03 7.75 -13.10
C TRP A 60 6.72 8.69 -14.10
N ALA A 61 6.26 8.74 -15.36
CA ALA A 61 6.77 9.67 -16.36
C ALA A 61 6.53 11.13 -15.94
N ALA A 62 5.32 11.45 -15.45
CA ALA A 62 5.00 12.77 -14.95
C ALA A 62 5.86 13.16 -13.73
N ALA A 63 6.09 12.22 -12.80
CA ALA A 63 6.98 12.42 -11.66
C ALA A 63 8.43 12.65 -12.09
N THR A 64 8.90 11.90 -13.09
CA THR A 64 10.24 12.04 -13.67
C THR A 64 10.43 13.41 -14.31
N ALA A 65 9.42 13.92 -15.02
CA ALA A 65 9.43 15.27 -15.59
C ALA A 65 9.49 16.39 -14.52
N ARG A 66 9.06 16.09 -13.29
CA ARG A 66 9.15 16.98 -12.11
C ARG A 66 10.27 16.55 -11.14
N SER A 67 11.27 15.84 -11.65
CA SER A 67 12.46 15.46 -10.90
C SER A 67 13.69 16.11 -11.54
N THR A 68 14.74 16.25 -10.76
CA THR A 68 16.01 16.82 -11.24
C THR A 68 17.18 15.98 -10.80
N LEU A 69 18.29 16.07 -11.55
CA LEU A 69 19.53 15.42 -11.25
C LEU A 69 20.49 16.44 -10.61
N VAL A 70 20.98 16.13 -9.42
CA VAL A 70 21.93 16.97 -8.67
C VAL A 70 23.25 16.22 -8.50
N ALA A 71 24.34 16.94 -8.22
CA ALA A 71 25.60 16.30 -7.85
C ALA A 71 25.43 15.55 -6.51
N GLY A 72 25.94 14.32 -6.44
CA GLY A 72 25.90 13.51 -5.23
C GLY A 72 27.17 13.59 -4.40
N ALA A 73 27.05 13.28 -3.12
CA ALA A 73 28.19 13.20 -2.20
C ALA A 73 28.98 11.91 -2.38
N ASP A 74 28.29 10.77 -2.42
CA ASP A 74 28.89 9.43 -2.51
C ASP A 74 28.80 8.80 -3.91
N ARG A 75 28.15 9.50 -4.85
CA ARG A 75 27.92 9.05 -6.22
C ARG A 75 27.92 10.24 -7.18
N PRO A 76 28.23 10.06 -8.47
CA PRO A 76 28.34 11.17 -9.42
C PRO A 76 27.09 12.05 -9.50
N ALA A 77 25.91 11.47 -9.28
CA ALA A 77 24.65 12.19 -9.35
C ALA A 77 23.52 11.54 -8.56
N GLU A 78 22.61 12.37 -8.03
CA GLU A 78 21.39 11.94 -7.33
C GLU A 78 20.13 12.50 -7.95
N VAL A 79 19.06 11.70 -7.95
CA VAL A 79 17.74 12.15 -8.39
C VAL A 79 17.00 12.76 -7.20
N VAL A 80 16.63 14.03 -7.32
CA VAL A 80 15.72 14.72 -6.41
C VAL A 80 14.32 14.64 -6.99
N VAL A 81 13.45 13.87 -6.32
CA VAL A 81 12.08 13.61 -6.75
C VAL A 81 11.10 14.62 -6.16
N GLY A 82 10.28 15.21 -7.03
CA GLY A 82 9.17 16.09 -6.67
C GLY A 82 9.65 17.52 -6.37
N THR A 83 10.13 18.21 -7.40
CA THR A 83 10.56 19.62 -7.31
C THR A 83 9.39 20.60 -7.23
N ASP A 84 8.17 20.17 -7.59
CA ASP A 84 6.94 20.91 -7.35
C ASP A 84 6.30 20.49 -6.01
N PRO A 85 6.23 21.40 -5.01
CA PRO A 85 5.66 21.08 -3.71
C PRO A 85 4.20 20.60 -3.75
N ALA A 86 3.42 20.96 -4.77
CA ALA A 86 2.03 20.49 -4.85
C ALA A 86 1.92 19.00 -5.26
N PHE A 87 2.95 18.46 -5.92
CA PHE A 87 2.94 17.10 -6.48
C PHE A 87 4.02 16.17 -5.88
N VAL A 88 4.82 16.65 -4.93
CA VAL A 88 5.90 15.85 -4.31
C VAL A 88 5.40 14.51 -3.71
N VAL A 89 4.16 14.47 -3.20
CA VAL A 89 3.56 13.25 -2.63
C VAL A 89 3.32 12.17 -3.71
N PRO A 90 2.51 12.41 -4.75
CA PRO A 90 2.34 11.42 -5.82
C PRO A 90 3.65 11.12 -6.57
N ASP A 91 4.55 12.10 -6.70
CA ASP A 91 5.82 11.90 -7.41
C ASP A 91 6.72 10.90 -6.69
N ARG A 92 6.94 11.09 -5.38
CA ARG A 92 7.73 10.16 -4.57
C ARG A 92 7.04 8.80 -4.46
N LEU A 93 5.71 8.77 -4.38
CA LEU A 93 4.97 7.52 -4.36
C LEU A 93 5.14 6.74 -5.68
N ALA A 94 5.12 7.40 -6.83
CA ALA A 94 5.33 6.76 -8.13
C ALA A 94 6.74 6.15 -8.25
N PHE A 95 7.78 6.88 -7.83
CA PHE A 95 9.15 6.34 -7.79
C PHE A 95 9.25 5.14 -6.83
N ALA A 96 8.72 5.27 -5.61
CA ALA A 96 8.74 4.17 -4.64
C ALA A 96 7.97 2.94 -5.13
N ALA A 97 6.85 3.14 -5.83
CA ALA A 97 6.06 2.08 -6.44
C ALA A 97 6.84 1.31 -7.52
N VAL A 98 7.50 2.03 -8.43
CA VAL A 98 8.33 1.41 -9.48
C VAL A 98 9.48 0.63 -8.86
N GLU A 99 10.19 1.21 -7.88
CA GLU A 99 11.27 0.50 -7.19
C GLU A 99 10.78 -0.73 -6.44
N LEU A 100 9.64 -0.63 -5.74
CA LEU A 100 9.01 -1.78 -5.09
C LEU A 100 8.71 -2.90 -6.10
N LEU A 101 8.01 -2.59 -7.20
CA LEU A 101 7.60 -3.60 -8.18
C LEU A 101 8.79 -4.26 -8.90
N ARG A 102 9.91 -3.54 -9.03
CA ARG A 102 11.14 -4.08 -9.63
C ARG A 102 11.93 -4.99 -8.68
N ALA A 103 11.90 -4.71 -7.38
CA ALA A 103 12.76 -5.37 -6.40
C ALA A 103 12.03 -6.40 -5.51
N VAL A 104 10.70 -6.34 -5.41
CA VAL A 104 9.95 -7.19 -4.48
C VAL A 104 9.95 -8.65 -4.93
N ASP A 105 10.23 -9.55 -3.99
CA ASP A 105 9.94 -10.98 -4.16
C ASP A 105 8.43 -11.20 -3.97
N PRO A 106 7.69 -11.67 -5.00
CA PRO A 106 6.25 -11.88 -4.89
C PRO A 106 5.85 -12.83 -3.75
N ARG A 107 6.73 -13.74 -3.32
CA ARG A 107 6.48 -14.68 -2.21
C ARG A 107 6.38 -13.99 -0.85
N HIS A 108 6.91 -12.78 -0.72
CA HIS A 108 6.78 -11.96 0.47
C HIS A 108 5.55 -11.05 0.43
N VAL A 109 4.89 -10.91 -0.72
CA VAL A 109 3.64 -10.16 -0.80
C VAL A 109 2.50 -11.10 -0.38
N LYS A 110 1.65 -10.65 0.53
CA LYS A 110 0.48 -11.40 1.00
C LYS A 110 -0.72 -10.49 1.12
N GLU A 111 -1.90 -11.07 0.98
CA GLU A 111 -3.16 -10.39 1.25
C GLU A 111 -3.67 -10.74 2.65
N CYS A 112 -4.18 -9.75 3.37
CA CYS A 112 -4.79 -9.97 4.68
C CYS A 112 -6.13 -10.72 4.51
N PRO A 113 -6.34 -11.89 5.14
CA PRO A 113 -7.44 -12.79 4.81
C PRO A 113 -8.81 -12.23 5.25
N VAL A 114 -9.62 -11.80 4.28
CA VAL A 114 -10.93 -11.17 4.51
C VAL A 114 -11.94 -12.14 5.12
N ASP A 115 -11.94 -13.39 4.67
CA ASP A 115 -12.79 -14.48 5.16
C ASP A 115 -12.65 -14.71 6.67
N GLU A 116 -11.44 -14.51 7.19
CA GLU A 116 -11.15 -14.61 8.63
C GLU A 116 -11.31 -13.29 9.41
N GLY A 117 -11.83 -12.24 8.78
CA GLY A 117 -12.03 -10.92 9.38
C GLY A 117 -10.84 -9.96 9.24
N GLY A 118 -9.94 -10.21 8.29
CA GLY A 118 -8.93 -9.27 7.85
C GLY A 118 -9.46 -8.21 6.89
N CYS A 119 -8.62 -7.25 6.51
CA CYS A 119 -9.03 -6.07 5.73
C CYS A 119 -8.77 -6.16 4.21
N GLY A 120 -8.21 -7.26 3.69
CA GLY A 120 -7.88 -7.39 2.26
C GLY A 120 -6.67 -6.55 1.81
N TRP A 121 -5.98 -5.88 2.73
CA TRP A 121 -4.79 -5.12 2.35
C TRP A 121 -3.62 -6.04 2.00
N LEU A 122 -2.86 -5.63 0.99
CA LEU A 122 -1.59 -6.23 0.66
C LEU A 122 -0.51 -5.78 1.66
N PHE A 123 0.37 -6.69 2.04
CA PHE A 123 1.49 -6.40 2.93
C PHE A 123 2.72 -7.22 2.57
N LEU A 124 3.89 -6.71 2.98
CA LEU A 124 5.16 -7.43 2.90
C LEU A 124 5.38 -8.24 4.19
N ASP A 125 5.52 -9.55 4.03
CA ASP A 125 5.92 -10.46 5.09
C ASP A 125 7.44 -10.48 5.24
N GLN A 126 7.93 -9.65 6.16
CA GLN A 126 9.34 -9.59 6.54
C GLN A 126 9.67 -10.50 7.74
N SER A 127 8.77 -11.39 8.15
CA SER A 127 9.06 -12.33 9.23
C SER A 127 10.10 -13.37 8.79
N ARG A 128 10.93 -13.81 9.73
CA ARG A 128 12.04 -14.75 9.48
C ARG A 128 11.64 -16.00 8.67
N ASN A 129 10.41 -16.47 8.86
CA ASN A 129 9.91 -17.72 8.26
C ASN A 129 8.74 -17.47 7.28
N SER A 130 8.51 -16.24 6.84
CA SER A 130 7.32 -15.86 6.06
C SER A 130 6.02 -16.43 6.66
N SER A 131 5.87 -16.26 7.98
CA SER A 131 4.75 -16.80 8.76
C SER A 131 3.69 -15.76 9.14
N ARG A 132 3.88 -14.49 8.74
CA ARG A 132 2.90 -13.44 9.03
C ARG A 132 1.65 -13.68 8.19
N ARG A 133 0.52 -13.77 8.88
CA ARG A 133 -0.81 -13.96 8.25
C ARG A 133 -1.61 -12.66 8.13
N TRP A 134 -1.33 -11.67 8.99
CA TRP A 134 -2.12 -10.44 9.10
C TRP A 134 -1.30 -9.21 8.74
N CYS A 135 -1.92 -8.25 8.04
CA CYS A 135 -1.27 -6.99 7.68
C CYS A 135 -0.78 -6.20 8.90
N ALA A 136 -1.42 -6.34 10.06
CA ALA A 136 -0.96 -5.82 11.34
C ALA A 136 -1.51 -6.71 12.47
N MET A 137 -0.63 -7.10 13.40
CA MET A 137 -1.03 -7.92 14.55
C MET A 137 -1.92 -7.16 15.52
N ALA A 138 -1.66 -5.86 15.72
CA ALA A 138 -2.44 -5.00 16.62
C ALA A 138 -3.87 -4.77 16.12
N ASP A 139 -4.06 -4.73 14.79
CA ASP A 139 -5.36 -4.45 14.18
C ASP A 139 -6.04 -5.76 13.78
N CYS A 140 -5.77 -6.26 12.56
CA CYS A 140 -6.46 -7.43 12.01
C CYS A 140 -6.19 -8.70 12.84
N GLY A 141 -4.98 -8.90 13.35
CA GLY A 141 -4.64 -10.07 14.17
C GLY A 141 -5.43 -10.15 15.48
N ALA A 142 -5.58 -9.02 16.18
CA ALA A 142 -6.36 -8.93 17.41
C ALA A 142 -7.86 -9.10 17.15
N GLN A 143 -8.39 -8.46 16.10
CA GLN A 143 -9.79 -8.58 15.69
C GLN A 143 -10.17 -10.03 15.34
N ALA A 144 -9.35 -10.70 14.53
CA ALA A 144 -9.57 -12.10 14.17
C ALA A 144 -9.55 -13.03 15.41
N LYS A 145 -8.65 -12.78 16.37
CA LYS A 145 -8.59 -13.54 17.63
C LYS A 145 -9.85 -13.34 18.47
N ALA A 146 -10.32 -12.10 18.60
CA ALA A 146 -11.54 -11.77 19.35
C ALA A 146 -12.79 -12.42 18.73
N ARG A 147 -12.90 -12.40 17.40
CA ARG A 147 -13.96 -13.05 16.64
C ARG A 147 -13.98 -14.57 16.88
N LYS A 148 -12.85 -15.25 16.68
CA LYS A 148 -12.73 -16.71 16.90
C LYS A 148 -13.08 -17.10 18.35
N LEU A 149 -12.67 -16.32 19.34
CA LEU A 149 -13.04 -16.55 20.74
C LEU A 149 -14.57 -16.42 20.95
N THR A 150 -15.18 -15.42 20.34
CA THR A 150 -16.64 -15.19 20.43
C THR A 150 -17.41 -16.32 19.77
N GLU A 151 -17.00 -16.76 18.58
CA GLU A 151 -17.60 -17.91 17.87
C GLU A 151 -17.48 -19.20 18.69
N ARG A 152 -16.30 -19.48 19.25
CA ARG A 152 -16.11 -20.64 20.16
C ARG A 152 -17.01 -20.58 21.38
N ARG A 153 -17.14 -19.41 22.02
CA ARG A 153 -18.03 -19.21 23.18
C ARG A 153 -19.50 -19.40 22.81
N ARG A 154 -19.92 -18.93 21.63
CA ARG A 154 -21.28 -19.14 21.11
C ARG A 154 -21.56 -20.62 20.83
N ALA A 155 -20.64 -21.31 20.17
CA ALA A 155 -20.76 -22.74 19.89
C ALA A 155 -20.82 -23.57 21.18
N ALA A 156 -19.97 -23.25 22.16
CA ALA A 156 -19.99 -23.90 23.48
C ALA A 156 -21.31 -23.68 24.22
N ARG A 157 -21.86 -22.46 24.19
CA ARG A 157 -23.19 -22.16 24.79
C ARG A 157 -24.31 -22.90 24.06
N ALA A 158 -24.28 -22.94 22.72
CA ALA A 158 -25.28 -23.64 21.91
C ALA A 158 -25.27 -25.16 22.16
N SER A 159 -24.08 -25.75 22.36
CA SER A 159 -23.98 -27.17 22.74
C SER A 159 -24.44 -27.43 24.17
N THR A 160 -24.26 -26.48 25.10
CA THR A 160 -24.78 -26.61 26.47
C THR A 160 -26.31 -26.56 26.51
N VAL A 161 -26.93 -25.67 25.72
CA VAL A 161 -28.40 -25.52 25.63
C VAL A 161 -29.06 -26.75 24.98
N ARG A 162 -28.35 -27.46 24.10
CA ARG A 162 -28.90 -28.59 23.32
C ARG A 162 -28.68 -29.97 23.98
N ALA A 163 -28.03 -30.04 25.13
CA ALA A 163 -27.86 -31.31 25.85
C ALA A 163 -29.21 -31.78 26.46
N PRO A 164 -29.70 -33.00 26.14
CA PRO A 164 -30.97 -33.48 26.69
C PRO A 164 -30.85 -33.74 28.19
N ARG A 165 -31.83 -33.24 28.96
CA ARG A 165 -31.99 -33.60 30.38
C ARG A 165 -32.42 -35.07 30.44
N ARG A 166 -31.59 -35.91 31.09
CA ARG A 166 -31.92 -37.30 31.41
C ARG A 166 -32.94 -37.37 32.54
#